data_AF-A0A6V8PSJ7-F1
#
_entry.id   AF-A0A6V8PSJ7-F1
#
_cell.length_a   1.000
_cell.length_b   1.000
_cell.length_c   1.000
_cell.angle_alpha   90.00
_cell.angle_beta   90.00
_cell.angle_gamma   90.00
#
_symmetry.space_group_name_H-M   'P 1'
#
loop_
_entity.id
_entity.type
_entity.pdbx_description
1 polymer ?
#
loop_
_entity_poly.entity_id
_entity_poly.type
_entity_poly.pdbx_seq_one_letter_code
_entity_poly.pdbx_strand_id
1 'polypeptide(L)'
;MAKKRPKQKRASSPRLGHRGQEAKACAALQDKIYTLVEGLSSQMDRRIRRNIAEAVIGLMAGRCARLTVIGHRGKRRCKKLIYEVKRLSRLLRSQGWQKEEIEQGRLEMVRDQIKRSTAIGIDLSTKQWKYAWKVEDVATVWDSKEKKKIRGHWWLMATAKIKRHRLVPLIGQIFSHTSKGFVSMNKEKEKFLKRLKQLVRGAGIWLFDRGFDSKWMVSLLGELQVQFIMRIKSNRDVEVQKEREAGLEEKGRIYLETLLRTASYPWEIVKWVKKKEVRLKVGFCAVKIPGLGHRLWLVYTQGGGEEFILLTNLPVRKFSAALRVLRLYGWRWGVEELFRDMNEELGFQKIMVRTLRSINKLLEIALLVYIFAFSLLKKMGPLLAMLLELGGKLGLKGKSEDTIGRTLKGLSLLFIQCARSP
;
A
#
# COMPACT_ATOMS: atom_id res chain seq x y z
N MET A 1 -6.46 -24.57 60.28
CA MET A 1 -6.40 -25.38 59.05
C MET A 1 -6.30 -24.48 57.82
N ALA A 2 -5.09 -24.23 57.32
CA ALA A 2 -4.85 -23.40 56.13
C ALA A 2 -4.56 -24.29 54.91
N LYS A 3 -5.43 -24.24 53.88
CA LYS A 3 -5.26 -24.99 52.63
C LYS A 3 -4.18 -24.34 51.76
N LYS A 4 -3.06 -25.05 51.55
CA LYS A 4 -1.96 -24.69 50.64
C LYS A 4 -2.44 -24.66 49.18
N ARG A 5 -2.17 -23.56 48.48
CA ARG A 5 -2.32 -23.45 47.01
C ARG A 5 -1.28 -24.33 46.29
N PRO A 6 -1.59 -24.92 45.12
CA PRO A 6 -0.63 -25.75 44.38
C PRO A 6 0.46 -24.90 43.71
N LYS A 7 1.71 -25.32 43.86
CA LYS A 7 2.88 -24.74 43.18
C LYS A 7 2.80 -24.98 41.67
N GLN A 8 2.65 -23.92 40.88
CA GLN A 8 2.94 -23.96 39.45
C GLN A 8 4.44 -24.23 39.25
N LYS A 9 4.78 -25.39 38.67
CA LYS A 9 6.12 -25.66 38.14
C LYS A 9 6.41 -24.64 37.04
N ARG A 10 7.36 -23.72 37.29
CA ARG A 10 7.98 -22.91 36.23
C ARG A 10 8.69 -23.88 35.29
N ALA A 11 8.22 -23.94 34.04
CA ALA A 11 8.96 -24.60 32.96
C ALA A 11 10.33 -23.92 32.83
N SER A 12 11.38 -24.70 33.04
CA SER A 12 12.76 -24.32 32.75
C SER A 12 12.89 -24.01 31.26
N SER A 13 13.45 -22.83 30.95
CA SER A 13 13.61 -22.33 29.59
C SER A 13 14.80 -23.04 28.90
N PRO A 14 14.63 -23.67 27.72
CA PRO A 14 15.74 -24.31 27.00
C PRO A 14 16.50 -23.24 26.21
N ARG A 15 17.46 -22.53 26.82
CA ARG A 15 18.08 -21.33 26.20
C ARG A 15 19.38 -21.57 25.43
N LEU A 16 19.94 -22.78 25.42
CA LEU A 16 21.28 -23.01 24.83
C LEU A 16 21.26 -23.60 23.40
N GLY A 17 20.22 -24.33 22.99
CA GLY A 17 20.10 -24.86 21.61
C GLY A 17 19.58 -23.86 20.56
N HIS A 18 18.84 -22.83 20.98
CA HIS A 18 18.19 -21.87 20.07
C HIS A 18 19.14 -20.80 19.50
N ARG A 19 20.22 -20.43 20.21
CA ARG A 19 21.10 -19.30 19.82
C ARG A 19 21.86 -19.54 18.51
N GLY A 20 22.35 -20.76 18.29
CA GLY A 20 23.06 -21.11 17.06
C GLY A 20 22.13 -21.12 15.83
N GLN A 21 20.86 -21.46 16.02
CA GLN A 21 19.86 -21.42 14.96
C GLN A 21 19.45 -19.98 14.61
N GLU A 22 19.29 -19.11 15.60
CA GLU A 22 18.99 -17.68 15.41
C GLU A 22 20.11 -16.96 14.64
N ALA A 23 21.37 -17.20 15.00
CA ALA A 23 22.52 -16.61 14.31
C ALA A 23 22.60 -17.05 12.83
N LYS A 24 22.42 -18.36 12.57
CA LYS A 24 22.35 -18.89 11.19
C LYS A 24 21.18 -18.30 10.40
N ALA A 25 20.01 -18.18 11.03
CA ALA A 25 18.83 -17.57 10.41
C ALA A 25 19.07 -16.09 10.08
N CYS A 26 19.70 -15.34 10.98
CA CYS A 26 20.12 -13.95 10.75
C CYS A 26 21.05 -13.82 9.56
N ALA A 27 22.11 -14.63 9.48
CA ALA A 27 23.05 -14.61 8.35
C ALA A 27 22.32 -14.90 7.03
N ALA A 28 21.51 -15.97 6.99
CA ALA A 28 20.73 -16.31 5.80
C ALA A 28 19.72 -15.22 5.39
N LEU A 29 19.15 -14.48 6.34
CA LEU A 29 18.28 -13.34 6.05
C LEU A 29 19.07 -12.15 5.51
N GLN A 30 20.26 -11.86 6.06
CA GLN A 30 21.14 -10.81 5.55
C GLN A 30 21.54 -11.11 4.11
N ASP A 31 21.96 -12.34 3.81
CA ASP A 31 22.33 -12.75 2.45
C ASP A 31 21.16 -12.58 1.48
N LYS A 32 19.95 -12.98 1.86
CA LYS A 32 18.74 -12.75 1.04
C LYS A 32 18.47 -11.26 0.79
N ILE A 33 18.78 -10.38 1.75
CA ILE A 33 18.63 -8.93 1.57
C ILE A 33 19.70 -8.41 0.61
N TYR A 34 20.95 -8.87 0.73
CA TYR A 34 22.01 -8.51 -0.22
C TYR A 34 21.66 -8.96 -1.64
N THR A 35 21.23 -10.21 -1.84
CA THR A 35 20.78 -10.71 -3.13
C THR A 35 19.58 -9.92 -3.68
N LEU A 36 18.62 -9.56 -2.82
CA LEU A 36 17.50 -8.70 -3.21
C LEU A 36 18.00 -7.35 -3.73
N VAL A 37 18.92 -6.70 -3.01
CA VAL A 37 19.43 -5.39 -3.41
C VAL A 37 20.34 -5.48 -4.64
N GLU A 38 21.08 -6.56 -4.82
CA GLU A 38 21.87 -6.83 -6.02
C GLU A 38 21.01 -6.92 -7.27
N GLY A 39 19.80 -7.48 -7.16
CA GLY A 39 18.82 -7.58 -8.24
C GLY A 39 18.04 -6.28 -8.55
N LEU A 40 18.30 -5.16 -7.88
CA LEU A 40 17.58 -3.91 -8.13
C LEU A 40 18.03 -3.18 -9.39
N SER A 41 19.33 -3.20 -9.68
CA SER A 41 19.88 -2.59 -10.89
C SER A 41 21.30 -3.08 -11.10
N SER A 42 21.61 -3.51 -12.31
CA SER A 42 22.96 -3.93 -12.71
C SER A 42 23.95 -2.77 -12.81
N GLN A 43 23.47 -1.54 -13.02
CA GLN A 43 24.29 -0.34 -13.21
C GLN A 43 24.68 0.35 -11.89
N MET A 44 24.02 0.00 -10.79
CA MET A 44 24.26 0.65 -9.49
C MET A 44 25.61 0.26 -8.89
N ASP A 45 26.38 1.24 -8.42
CA ASP A 45 27.67 1.00 -7.76
C ASP A 45 27.55 0.05 -6.55
N ARG A 46 28.53 -0.86 -6.41
CA ARG A 46 28.56 -1.89 -5.35
C ARG A 46 28.52 -1.29 -3.95
N ARG A 47 29.16 -0.13 -3.72
CA ARG A 47 29.15 0.54 -2.40
C ARG A 47 27.77 1.11 -2.12
N ILE A 48 27.07 1.65 -3.11
CA ILE A 48 25.68 2.11 -2.98
C ILE A 48 24.76 0.95 -2.64
N ARG A 49 24.81 -0.17 -3.39
CA ARG A 49 24.01 -1.38 -3.09
C ARG A 49 24.21 -1.85 -1.67
N ARG A 50 25.47 -1.99 -1.23
CA ARG A 50 25.77 -2.36 0.17
C ARG A 50 25.16 -1.39 1.17
N ASN A 51 25.28 -0.08 0.96
CA ASN A 51 24.70 0.91 1.86
C ASN A 51 23.14 0.85 1.88
N ILE A 52 22.50 0.52 0.76
CA ILE A 52 21.04 0.29 0.70
C ILE A 52 20.67 -0.97 1.48
N ALA A 53 21.37 -2.09 1.29
CA ALA A 53 21.14 -3.32 2.03
C ALA A 53 21.28 -3.12 3.54
N GLU A 54 22.34 -2.42 3.97
CA GLU A 54 22.52 -2.05 5.39
C GLU A 54 21.40 -1.13 5.90
N ALA A 55 20.92 -0.17 5.10
CA ALA A 55 19.80 0.68 5.46
C ALA A 55 18.49 -0.12 5.59
N VAL A 56 18.24 -1.08 4.69
CA VAL A 56 17.10 -2.01 4.75
C VAL A 56 17.16 -2.85 6.04
N ILE A 57 18.31 -3.44 6.37
CA ILE A 57 18.53 -4.20 7.61
C ILE A 57 18.27 -3.32 8.83
N GLY A 58 18.89 -2.12 8.89
CA GLY A 58 18.73 -1.22 10.03
C GLY A 58 17.29 -0.71 10.21
N LEU A 59 16.58 -0.47 9.11
CA LEU A 59 15.17 -0.07 9.13
C LEU A 59 14.29 -1.21 9.62
N MET A 60 14.49 -2.44 9.14
CA MET A 60 13.78 -3.63 9.63
C MET A 60 14.05 -3.90 11.10
N ALA A 61 15.31 -3.91 11.51
CA ALA A 61 15.72 -4.15 12.88
C ALA A 61 15.11 -3.10 13.84
N GLY A 62 15.08 -1.84 13.43
CA GLY A 62 14.58 -0.73 14.23
C GLY A 62 13.09 -0.43 14.09
N ARG A 63 12.41 -0.98 13.07
CA ARG A 63 11.02 -0.65 12.70
C ARG A 63 10.73 0.85 12.69
N CYS A 64 11.71 1.63 12.22
CA CYS A 64 11.64 3.07 12.23
C CYS A 64 12.56 3.67 11.17
N ALA A 65 11.99 4.47 10.28
CA ALA A 65 12.70 5.14 9.20
C ALA A 65 13.56 6.34 9.65
N ARG A 66 13.67 6.61 10.97
CA ARG A 66 14.62 7.63 11.49
C ARG A 66 16.05 7.16 11.28
N LEU A 67 16.87 7.97 10.59
CA LEU A 67 18.27 7.61 10.29
C LEU A 67 19.09 7.26 11.54
N THR A 68 18.82 7.90 12.68
CA THR A 68 19.45 7.58 13.97
C THR A 68 19.11 6.18 14.45
N VAL A 69 17.88 5.72 14.24
CA VAL A 69 17.45 4.37 14.59
C VAL A 69 18.02 3.35 13.61
N ILE A 70 17.94 3.64 12.30
CA ILE A 70 18.54 2.78 11.26
C ILE A 70 20.03 2.58 11.52
N GLY A 71 20.79 3.66 11.75
CA GLY A 71 22.23 3.59 12.01
C GLY A 71 22.57 2.93 13.35
N HIS A 72 21.71 3.04 14.36
CA HIS A 72 21.94 2.39 15.65
C HIS A 72 21.66 0.88 15.62
N ARG A 73 20.65 0.46 14.85
CA ARG A 73 20.16 -0.93 14.77
C ARG A 73 20.79 -1.74 13.65
N GLY A 74 21.32 -1.09 12.61
CA GLY A 74 22.08 -1.74 11.56
C GLY A 74 23.50 -2.11 11.98
N LYS A 75 24.23 -2.78 11.09
CA LYS A 75 25.65 -3.10 11.29
C LYS A 75 26.46 -1.80 11.35
N ARG A 76 26.98 -1.46 12.53
CA ARG A 76 27.84 -0.26 12.69
C ARG A 76 29.16 -0.50 11.97
N ARG A 77 29.47 0.34 10.99
CA ARG A 77 30.77 0.41 10.31
C ARG A 77 31.63 1.53 10.86
N CYS A 78 31.02 2.52 11.48
CA CYS A 78 31.72 3.61 12.15
C CYS A 78 31.65 3.45 13.67
N LYS A 79 32.75 3.83 14.35
CA LYS A 79 32.85 3.81 15.81
C LYS A 79 31.74 4.64 16.48
N LYS A 80 31.45 5.83 15.95
CA LYS A 80 30.41 6.74 16.49
C LYS A 80 29.15 6.71 15.64
N LEU A 81 27.99 6.67 16.30
CA LEU A 81 26.66 6.67 15.66
C LEU A 81 26.45 7.87 14.72
N ILE A 82 26.99 9.04 15.07
CA ILE A 82 26.88 10.24 14.22
C ILE A 82 27.46 10.03 12.82
N TYR A 83 28.53 9.25 12.68
CA TYR A 83 29.12 8.96 11.38
C TYR A 83 28.27 8.00 10.55
N GLU A 84 27.60 7.04 11.18
CA GLU A 84 26.59 6.19 10.53
C GLU A 84 25.42 7.03 10.00
N VAL A 85 24.91 7.97 10.82
CA VAL A 85 23.84 8.88 10.41
C VAL A 85 24.30 9.78 9.25
N LYS A 86 25.52 10.32 9.30
CA LYS A 86 26.10 11.10 8.20
C LYS A 86 26.21 10.27 6.92
N ARG A 87 26.64 9.00 7.01
CA ARG A 87 26.72 8.08 5.87
C ARG A 87 25.35 7.80 5.25
N LEU A 88 24.35 7.45 6.05
CA LEU A 88 22.97 7.25 5.57
C LEU A 88 22.39 8.53 4.96
N SER A 89 22.68 9.68 5.55
CA SER A 89 22.27 10.98 5.01
C SER A 89 22.93 11.27 3.65
N ARG A 90 24.22 10.94 3.49
CA ARG A 90 24.92 11.03 2.19
C ARG A 90 24.37 10.04 1.17
N LEU A 91 24.02 8.81 1.58
CA LEU A 91 23.36 7.83 0.71
C LEU A 91 22.09 8.42 0.08
N LEU A 92 21.22 9.04 0.90
CA LEU A 92 19.98 9.64 0.42
C LEU A 92 20.22 10.88 -0.47
N ARG A 93 21.29 11.64 -0.24
CA ARG A 93 21.66 12.79 -1.09
C ARG A 93 22.44 12.42 -2.36
N SER A 94 22.99 11.22 -2.43
CA SER A 94 23.86 10.79 -3.53
C SER A 94 23.17 10.92 -4.88
N GLN A 95 23.89 11.38 -5.90
CA GLN A 95 23.43 11.36 -7.29
C GLN A 95 23.59 9.99 -7.95
N GLY A 96 24.43 9.11 -7.39
CA GLY A 96 24.78 7.82 -7.99
C GLY A 96 23.67 6.75 -7.96
N TRP A 97 22.45 7.13 -7.61
CA TRP A 97 21.25 6.31 -7.79
C TRP A 97 20.01 7.20 -7.82
N GLN A 98 18.94 6.74 -8.44
CA GLN A 98 17.65 7.45 -8.46
C GLN A 98 16.54 6.58 -7.90
N LYS A 99 15.43 7.19 -7.47
CA LYS A 99 14.33 6.41 -6.87
C LYS A 99 13.68 5.51 -7.91
N GLU A 100 13.60 5.96 -9.16
CA GLU A 100 12.98 5.27 -10.29
C GLU A 100 13.69 3.96 -10.62
N GLU A 101 15.01 3.93 -10.45
CA GLU A 101 15.85 2.74 -10.62
C GLU A 101 15.50 1.66 -9.60
N ILE A 102 15.41 2.04 -8.31
CA ILE A 102 15.01 1.12 -7.23
C ILE A 102 13.56 0.67 -7.38
N GLU A 103 12.67 1.60 -7.72
CA GLU A 103 11.25 1.34 -7.96
C GLU A 103 11.05 0.31 -9.07
N GLN A 104 11.78 0.45 -10.18
CA GLN A 104 11.72 -0.48 -11.31
C GLN A 104 12.25 -1.87 -10.92
N GLY A 105 13.45 -1.96 -10.36
CA GLY A 105 14.03 -3.25 -9.93
C GLY A 105 13.17 -3.96 -8.88
N ARG A 106 12.64 -3.20 -7.92
CA ARG A 106 11.72 -3.70 -6.89
C ARG A 106 10.47 -4.33 -7.50
N LEU A 107 9.91 -3.73 -8.56
CA LEU A 107 8.73 -4.27 -9.23
C LEU A 107 9.02 -5.41 -10.19
N GLU A 108 10.19 -5.47 -10.80
CA GLU A 108 10.58 -6.61 -11.62
C GLU A 108 10.53 -7.93 -10.86
N MET A 109 10.90 -7.92 -9.57
CA MET A 109 10.83 -9.09 -8.68
C MET A 109 9.41 -9.65 -8.46
N VAL A 110 8.38 -8.85 -8.67
CA VAL A 110 6.98 -9.21 -8.37
C VAL A 110 6.04 -9.05 -9.56
N ARG A 111 6.53 -8.52 -10.69
CA ARG A 111 5.74 -8.15 -11.88
C ARG A 111 4.88 -9.31 -12.39
N ASP A 112 5.45 -10.51 -12.47
CA ASP A 112 4.74 -11.69 -13.00
C ASP A 112 3.53 -12.12 -12.18
N GLN A 113 3.44 -11.63 -10.94
CA GLN A 113 2.31 -11.90 -10.05
C GLN A 113 1.16 -10.89 -10.24
N ILE A 114 1.40 -9.79 -10.94
CA ILE A 114 0.41 -8.77 -11.27
C ILE A 114 -0.25 -9.17 -12.59
N LYS A 115 -1.47 -9.70 -12.50
CA LYS A 115 -2.26 -10.13 -13.65
C LYS A 115 -3.26 -9.05 -14.04
N ARG A 116 -3.87 -9.17 -15.22
CA ARG A 116 -4.96 -8.26 -15.65
C ARG A 116 -6.10 -8.17 -14.65
N SER A 117 -6.42 -9.28 -13.96
CA SER A 117 -7.47 -9.32 -12.94
C SER A 117 -7.04 -8.86 -11.55
N THR A 118 -5.77 -8.47 -11.34
CA THR A 118 -5.25 -8.06 -10.04
C THR A 118 -5.84 -6.70 -9.64
N ALA A 119 -6.47 -6.62 -8.48
CA ALA A 119 -6.93 -5.35 -7.91
C ALA A 119 -5.73 -4.47 -7.52
N ILE A 120 -5.72 -3.21 -7.96
CA ILE A 120 -4.71 -2.22 -7.63
C ILE A 120 -5.39 -1.02 -6.95
N GLY A 121 -5.22 -0.88 -5.64
CA GLY A 121 -5.73 0.28 -4.91
C GLY A 121 -4.81 1.48 -5.08
N ILE A 122 -5.37 2.64 -5.41
CA ILE A 122 -4.63 3.90 -5.59
C ILE A 122 -5.29 4.96 -4.73
N ASP A 123 -4.51 5.63 -3.90
CA ASP A 123 -5.05 6.62 -2.97
C ASP A 123 -4.04 7.69 -2.56
N LEU A 124 -4.58 8.85 -2.18
CA LEU A 124 -3.84 10.01 -1.74
C LEU A 124 -3.97 10.17 -0.23
N SER A 125 -2.83 10.31 0.43
CA SER A 125 -2.72 10.61 1.86
C SER A 125 -1.78 11.80 2.07
N THR A 126 -1.42 12.05 3.33
CA THR A 126 -0.54 13.16 3.71
C THR A 126 0.63 12.69 4.56
N LYS A 127 1.82 13.18 4.22
CA LYS A 127 3.00 13.11 5.09
C LYS A 127 3.01 14.35 5.97
N GLN A 128 2.86 14.16 7.27
CA GLN A 128 2.67 15.26 8.23
C GLN A 128 3.99 15.76 8.81
N TRP A 129 4.07 17.07 9.07
CA TRP A 129 5.24 17.75 9.63
C TRP A 129 4.82 18.70 10.76
N LYS A 130 4.23 18.14 11.83
CA LYS A 130 3.62 18.92 12.93
C LYS A 130 4.57 19.96 13.55
N TYR A 131 5.86 19.64 13.68
CA TYR A 131 6.86 20.47 14.36
C TYR A 131 8.09 20.81 13.50
N ALA A 132 8.06 20.54 12.19
CA ALA A 132 9.24 20.67 11.33
C ALA A 132 9.15 21.89 10.41
N TRP A 133 10.03 22.86 10.66
CA TRP A 133 10.07 24.15 9.95
C TRP A 133 11.07 24.19 8.79
N LYS A 134 12.11 23.34 8.84
CA LYS A 134 13.25 23.34 7.89
C LYS A 134 13.19 22.20 6.86
N VAL A 135 12.02 21.62 6.64
CA VAL A 135 11.83 20.60 5.60
C VAL A 135 11.51 21.35 4.29
N GLU A 136 12.17 20.94 3.21
CA GLU A 136 12.01 21.47 1.86
C GLU A 136 10.54 21.34 1.43
N ASP A 137 10.04 22.37 0.73
CA ASP A 137 8.72 22.40 0.11
C ASP A 137 7.55 21.97 1.00
N VAL A 138 7.60 22.20 2.31
CA VAL A 138 6.45 21.92 3.18
C VAL A 138 5.29 22.83 2.80
N ALA A 139 4.12 22.23 2.60
CA ALA A 139 2.92 22.94 2.21
C ALA A 139 1.75 22.69 3.18
N THR A 140 0.61 23.32 2.92
CA THR A 140 -0.61 23.13 3.69
C THR A 140 -1.46 22.03 3.07
N VAL A 141 -1.66 20.93 3.78
CA VAL A 141 -2.39 19.74 3.30
C VAL A 141 -3.53 19.37 4.24
N TRP A 142 -4.53 18.65 3.73
CA TRP A 142 -5.67 18.22 4.54
C TRP A 142 -5.37 16.92 5.29
N ASP A 143 -5.54 16.92 6.62
CA ASP A 143 -5.51 15.70 7.42
C ASP A 143 -6.93 15.13 7.53
N SER A 144 -7.20 14.02 6.84
CA SER A 144 -8.50 13.34 6.92
C SER A 144 -8.82 12.80 8.32
N LYS A 145 -7.82 12.55 9.18
CA LYS A 145 -8.02 12.04 10.54
C LYS A 145 -8.37 13.16 11.51
N GLU A 146 -7.61 14.25 11.50
CA GLU A 146 -7.84 15.41 12.38
C GLU A 146 -8.84 16.43 11.80
N LYS A 147 -9.30 16.20 10.56
CA LYS A 147 -10.24 17.06 9.80
C LYS A 147 -9.82 18.53 9.79
N LYS A 148 -8.52 18.78 9.57
CA LYS A 148 -7.97 20.14 9.55
C LYS A 148 -6.81 20.27 8.58
N LYS A 149 -6.48 21.52 8.23
CA LYS A 149 -5.28 21.85 7.48
C LYS A 149 -4.06 21.71 8.38
N ILE A 150 -3.03 21.01 7.90
CA ILE A 150 -1.77 20.79 8.60
C ILE A 150 -0.60 21.05 7.67
N ARG A 151 0.59 21.19 8.25
CA ARG A 151 1.84 21.26 7.47
C ARG A 151 2.25 19.86 7.04
N GLY A 152 2.53 19.69 5.76
CA GLY A 152 2.77 18.38 5.20
C GLY A 152 3.21 18.39 3.75
N HIS A 153 3.23 17.19 3.19
CA HIS A 153 3.34 16.92 1.76
C HIS A 153 2.19 15.99 1.37
N TRP A 154 1.83 16.01 0.09
CA TRP A 154 0.94 15.02 -0.49
C TRP A 154 1.68 13.70 -0.67
N TRP A 155 1.01 12.58 -0.42
CA TRP A 155 1.58 11.25 -0.53
C TRP A 155 0.65 10.34 -1.31
N LEU A 156 1.00 10.03 -2.55
CA LEU A 156 0.23 9.17 -3.45
C LEU A 156 0.87 7.78 -3.48
N MET A 157 0.07 6.72 -3.30
CA MET A 157 0.55 5.34 -3.37
C MET A 157 -0.39 4.45 -4.15
N ALA A 158 0.19 3.40 -4.74
CA ALA A 158 -0.53 2.31 -5.37
C ALA A 158 -0.06 0.98 -4.80
N THR A 159 -0.99 0.06 -4.54
CA THR A 159 -0.69 -1.28 -4.06
C THR A 159 -1.51 -2.34 -4.78
N ALA A 160 -0.87 -3.45 -5.16
CA ALA A 160 -1.54 -4.59 -5.75
C ALA A 160 -1.97 -5.59 -4.68
N LYS A 161 -3.13 -6.20 -4.89
CA LYS A 161 -3.60 -7.33 -4.08
C LYS A 161 -3.23 -8.66 -4.72
N ILE A 162 -2.26 -9.37 -4.15
CA ILE A 162 -1.73 -10.63 -4.70
C ILE A 162 -1.98 -11.78 -3.73
N LYS A 163 -2.95 -12.67 -4.03
CA LYS A 163 -3.30 -13.91 -3.30
C LYS A 163 -3.51 -13.75 -1.77
N ARG A 164 -4.45 -14.51 -1.17
CA ARG A 164 -4.63 -14.64 0.31
C ARG A 164 -4.33 -13.37 1.12
N HIS A 165 -4.95 -12.26 0.75
CA HIS A 165 -4.84 -10.99 1.49
C HIS A 165 -3.47 -10.28 1.48
N ARG A 166 -2.50 -10.62 0.63
CA ARG A 166 -1.20 -9.95 0.65
C ARG A 166 -1.13 -8.74 -0.26
N LEU A 167 -0.55 -7.67 0.25
CA LEU A 167 -0.37 -6.40 -0.45
C LEU A 167 1.05 -6.31 -0.99
N VAL A 168 1.19 -5.74 -2.17
CA VAL A 168 2.47 -5.49 -2.82
C VAL A 168 2.51 -4.02 -3.21
N PRO A 169 3.33 -3.18 -2.54
CA PRO A 169 3.45 -1.78 -2.89
C PRO A 169 4.01 -1.69 -4.30
N LEU A 170 3.31 -0.95 -5.16
CA LEU A 170 3.72 -0.75 -6.54
C LEU A 170 4.63 0.46 -6.63
N ILE A 171 4.08 1.62 -6.30
CA ILE A 171 4.74 2.92 -6.42
C ILE A 171 4.28 3.81 -5.27
N GLY A 172 5.19 4.63 -4.78
CA GLY A 172 4.90 5.70 -3.82
C GLY A 172 5.58 6.99 -4.24
N GLN A 173 4.85 8.09 -4.11
CA GLN A 173 5.37 9.42 -4.40
C GLN A 173 4.95 10.39 -3.32
N ILE A 174 5.92 11.07 -2.72
CA ILE A 174 5.68 12.24 -1.88
C ILE A 174 6.02 13.47 -2.71
N PHE A 175 5.10 14.42 -2.77
CA PHE A 175 5.27 15.65 -3.55
C PHE A 175 4.63 16.84 -2.83
N SER A 176 5.00 18.03 -3.28
CA SER A 176 4.44 19.27 -2.75
C SER A 176 3.92 20.16 -3.87
N HIS A 177 2.87 20.91 -3.55
CA HIS A 177 2.35 21.95 -4.44
C HIS A 177 3.09 23.28 -4.30
N THR A 178 4.04 23.39 -3.37
CA THR A 178 4.95 24.53 -3.25
C THR A 178 6.31 24.27 -3.91
N SER A 179 6.56 23.04 -4.38
CA SER A 179 7.78 22.69 -5.11
C SER A 179 7.92 23.49 -6.40
N LYS A 180 9.15 23.89 -6.72
CA LYS A 180 9.48 24.50 -8.01
C LYS A 180 9.08 23.56 -9.16
N GLY A 181 8.30 24.08 -10.11
CA GLY A 181 7.81 23.31 -11.25
C GLY A 181 6.55 22.48 -10.99
N PHE A 182 5.90 22.64 -9.82
CA PHE A 182 4.54 22.12 -9.62
C PHE A 182 3.57 22.86 -10.56
N VAL A 183 2.84 22.08 -11.36
CA VAL A 183 1.85 22.62 -12.30
C VAL A 183 0.44 22.52 -11.70
N SER A 184 0.03 21.30 -11.35
CA SER A 184 -1.27 21.05 -10.73
C SER A 184 -1.32 19.66 -10.11
N MET A 185 -2.31 19.45 -9.23
CA MET A 185 -2.59 18.14 -8.64
C MET A 185 -2.92 17.10 -9.73
N ASN A 186 -3.64 17.52 -10.78
CA ASN A 186 -3.97 16.67 -11.91
C ASN A 186 -2.71 16.25 -12.67
N LYS A 187 -1.74 17.16 -12.85
CA LYS A 187 -0.48 16.81 -13.53
C LYS A 187 0.35 15.82 -12.73
N GLU A 188 0.38 15.93 -11.40
CA GLU A 188 1.06 14.96 -10.53
C GLU A 188 0.37 13.59 -10.54
N LYS A 189 -0.96 13.55 -10.52
CA LYS A 189 -1.73 12.31 -10.71
C LYS A 189 -1.45 11.68 -12.08
N GLU A 190 -1.42 12.48 -13.15
CA GLU A 190 -1.12 12.01 -14.51
C GLU A 190 0.26 11.37 -14.61
N LYS A 191 1.30 12.06 -14.10
CA LYS A 191 2.68 11.52 -14.04
C LYS A 191 2.73 10.20 -13.27
N PHE A 192 2.09 10.16 -12.10
CA PHE A 192 2.03 8.96 -11.26
C PHE A 192 1.35 7.79 -11.97
N LEU A 193 0.20 8.01 -12.61
CA LEU A 193 -0.54 6.98 -13.32
C LEU A 193 0.19 6.50 -14.58
N LYS A 194 0.82 7.39 -15.34
CA LYS A 194 1.68 7.03 -16.48
C LYS A 194 2.84 6.15 -16.03
N ARG A 195 3.51 6.51 -14.94
CA ARG A 195 4.59 5.71 -14.36
C ARG A 195 4.09 4.37 -13.86
N LEU A 196 2.96 4.33 -13.15
CA LEU A 196 2.33 3.08 -12.72
C LEU A 196 2.01 2.17 -13.92
N LYS A 197 1.40 2.70 -15.00
CA LYS A 197 1.11 1.95 -16.23
C LYS A 197 2.37 1.32 -16.81
N GLN A 198 3.49 2.05 -16.88
CA GLN A 198 4.77 1.51 -17.35
C GLN A 198 5.25 0.35 -16.46
N LEU A 199 5.26 0.56 -15.14
CA LEU A 199 5.76 -0.42 -14.16
C LEU A 199 5.00 -1.75 -14.19
N VAL A 200 3.66 -1.69 -14.32
CA VAL A 200 2.79 -2.88 -14.37
C VAL A 200 2.44 -3.32 -15.80
N ARG A 201 3.02 -2.68 -16.83
CA ARG A 201 2.72 -2.94 -18.25
C ARG A 201 1.22 -2.90 -18.57
N GLY A 202 0.50 -1.94 -17.96
CA GLY A 202 -0.95 -1.79 -18.10
C GLY A 202 -1.81 -2.88 -17.46
N ALA A 203 -1.22 -3.79 -16.66
CA ALA A 203 -1.96 -4.81 -15.94
C ALA A 203 -2.74 -4.25 -14.73
N GLY A 204 -3.71 -5.07 -14.28
CA GLY A 204 -4.53 -4.83 -13.11
C GLY A 204 -5.79 -4.00 -13.37
N ILE A 205 -6.67 -4.04 -12.37
CA ILE A 205 -7.91 -3.26 -12.29
C ILE A 205 -7.70 -2.19 -11.23
N TRP A 206 -7.67 -0.93 -11.67
CA TRP A 206 -7.27 0.22 -10.87
C TRP A 206 -8.47 0.75 -10.08
N LEU A 207 -8.33 0.83 -8.77
CA LEU A 207 -9.41 1.12 -7.84
C LEU A 207 -9.22 2.51 -7.24
N PHE A 208 -10.23 3.36 -7.39
CA PHE A 208 -10.20 4.76 -6.97
C PHE A 208 -11.39 5.10 -6.07
N ASP A 209 -11.15 5.94 -5.06
CA ASP A 209 -12.21 6.45 -4.21
C ASP A 209 -12.88 7.72 -4.82
N ARG A 210 -13.79 8.34 -4.05
CA ARG A 210 -14.51 9.57 -4.47
C ARG A 210 -13.61 10.80 -4.60
N GLY A 211 -12.41 10.80 -4.02
CA GLY A 211 -11.44 11.90 -4.14
C GLY A 211 -10.81 12.01 -5.53
N PHE A 212 -10.95 10.97 -6.37
CA PHE A 212 -10.51 10.97 -7.76
C PHE A 212 -11.63 11.23 -8.77
N ASP A 213 -12.86 11.38 -8.28
CA ASP A 213 -14.03 11.48 -9.14
C ASP A 213 -14.09 12.82 -9.88
N SER A 214 -13.67 12.80 -11.14
CA SER A 214 -13.74 13.93 -12.07
C SER A 214 -13.80 13.45 -13.52
N LYS A 215 -14.44 14.22 -14.40
CA LYS A 215 -14.50 13.93 -15.84
C LYS A 215 -13.09 13.80 -16.45
N TRP A 216 -12.17 14.68 -16.05
CA TRP A 216 -10.75 14.62 -16.45
C TRP A 216 -10.10 13.28 -16.09
N MET A 217 -10.31 12.79 -14.86
CA MET A 217 -9.73 11.51 -14.43
C MET A 217 -10.28 10.33 -15.25
N VAL A 218 -11.59 10.34 -15.54
CA VAL A 218 -12.19 9.28 -16.37
C VAL A 218 -11.65 9.33 -17.81
N SER A 219 -11.48 10.53 -18.40
CA SER A 219 -10.83 10.70 -19.71
C SER A 219 -9.43 10.12 -19.71
N LEU A 220 -8.59 10.51 -18.73
CA LEU A 220 -7.22 10.04 -18.61
C LEU A 220 -7.14 8.52 -18.49
N LEU A 221 -8.03 7.87 -17.72
CA LEU A 221 -8.05 6.41 -17.60
C LEU A 221 -8.43 5.73 -18.93
N GLY A 222 -9.30 6.36 -19.71
CA GLY A 222 -9.63 5.96 -21.09
C GLY A 222 -8.43 6.06 -22.03
N GLU A 223 -7.74 7.20 -22.04
CA GLU A 223 -6.51 7.45 -22.82
C GLU A 223 -5.39 6.47 -22.43
N LEU A 224 -5.26 6.17 -21.14
CA LEU A 224 -4.31 5.19 -20.64
C LEU A 224 -4.74 3.75 -20.96
N GLN A 225 -5.95 3.50 -21.45
CA GLN A 225 -6.48 2.18 -21.79
C GLN A 225 -6.35 1.17 -20.64
N VAL A 226 -6.57 1.62 -19.40
CA VAL A 226 -6.50 0.78 -18.20
C VAL A 226 -7.88 0.34 -17.75
N GLN A 227 -7.97 -0.83 -17.12
CA GLN A 227 -9.21 -1.26 -16.47
C GLN A 227 -9.35 -0.56 -15.12
N PHE A 228 -10.53 -0.02 -14.80
CA PHE A 228 -10.72 0.70 -13.54
C PHE A 228 -12.09 0.46 -12.91
N ILE A 229 -12.16 0.67 -11.59
CA ILE A 229 -13.40 0.82 -10.83
C ILE A 229 -13.22 2.06 -9.95
N MET A 230 -14.06 3.07 -10.15
CA MET A 230 -14.02 4.33 -9.42
C MET A 230 -15.32 4.52 -8.68
N ARG A 231 -15.26 4.82 -7.38
CA ARG A 231 -16.44 5.29 -6.68
C ARG A 231 -16.68 6.76 -7.01
N ILE A 232 -17.86 7.07 -7.51
CA ILE A 232 -18.22 8.41 -7.95
C ILE A 232 -19.28 9.02 -7.02
N LYS A 233 -19.47 10.33 -7.17
CA LYS A 233 -20.60 11.08 -6.63
C LYS A 233 -21.76 11.06 -7.64
N SER A 234 -22.98 11.22 -7.14
CA SER A 234 -24.20 11.30 -7.96
C SER A 234 -24.41 12.65 -8.66
N ASN A 235 -23.52 13.63 -8.44
CA ASN A 235 -23.72 15.02 -8.85
C ASN A 235 -23.25 15.32 -10.28
N ARG A 236 -23.74 14.55 -11.25
CA ARG A 236 -23.44 14.73 -12.68
C ARG A 236 -24.52 14.16 -13.58
N ASP A 237 -24.47 14.55 -14.83
CA ASP A 237 -25.26 13.91 -15.88
C ASP A 237 -24.60 12.64 -16.39
N VAL A 238 -25.43 11.69 -16.78
CA VAL A 238 -25.08 10.47 -17.49
C VAL A 238 -26.06 10.23 -18.62
N GLU A 239 -25.64 9.51 -19.66
CA GLU A 239 -26.50 9.05 -20.73
C GLU A 239 -26.70 7.55 -20.60
N VAL A 240 -27.91 7.12 -20.22
CA VAL A 240 -28.22 5.69 -20.05
C VAL A 240 -28.22 5.02 -21.41
N GLN A 241 -27.49 3.91 -21.53
CA GLN A 241 -27.39 3.15 -22.77
C GLN A 241 -28.32 1.93 -22.71
N LYS A 242 -29.10 1.71 -23.78
CA LYS A 242 -29.92 0.49 -23.91
C LYS A 242 -29.04 -0.77 -23.88
N GLU A 243 -29.47 -1.75 -23.09
CA GLU A 243 -29.12 -3.15 -23.30
C GLU A 243 -30.40 -3.97 -23.40
N ARG A 244 -30.41 -4.97 -24.31
CA ARG A 244 -31.54 -5.87 -24.53
C ARG A 244 -32.02 -6.63 -23.27
N GLU A 245 -31.27 -6.60 -22.16
CA GLU A 245 -31.55 -7.42 -20.96
C GLU A 245 -31.65 -6.62 -19.63
N ALA A 246 -31.43 -5.30 -19.60
CA ALA A 246 -31.29 -4.55 -18.33
C ALA A 246 -32.56 -3.83 -17.83
N GLY A 247 -33.69 -3.94 -18.54
CA GLY A 247 -34.98 -3.39 -18.09
C GLY A 247 -35.03 -1.86 -17.87
N LEU A 248 -34.03 -1.12 -18.38
CA LEU A 248 -34.01 0.34 -18.33
C LEU A 248 -34.28 0.88 -19.73
N GLU A 249 -35.37 1.64 -19.85
CA GLU A 249 -35.65 2.43 -21.04
C GLU A 249 -34.55 3.49 -21.23
N GLU A 250 -34.30 3.84 -22.49
CA GLU A 250 -33.32 4.86 -22.85
C GLU A 250 -33.81 6.21 -22.36
N LYS A 251 -33.25 6.71 -21.25
CA LYS A 251 -33.64 7.99 -20.64
C LYS A 251 -32.86 9.21 -21.17
N GLY A 252 -32.20 9.09 -22.33
CA GLY A 252 -31.32 10.14 -22.85
C GLY A 252 -30.31 10.60 -21.79
N ARG A 253 -30.03 11.91 -21.78
CA ARG A 253 -29.23 12.56 -20.73
C ARG A 253 -30.09 12.73 -19.47
N ILE A 254 -29.63 12.20 -18.35
CA ILE A 254 -30.31 12.27 -17.05
C ILE A 254 -29.31 12.60 -15.95
N TYR A 255 -29.73 13.42 -14.99
CA TYR A 255 -28.96 13.65 -13.78
C TYR A 255 -28.88 12.36 -12.95
N LEU A 256 -27.66 11.94 -12.58
CA LEU A 256 -27.41 10.62 -11.98
C LEU A 256 -28.14 10.43 -10.66
N GLU A 257 -28.34 11.48 -9.86
CA GLU A 257 -29.16 11.39 -8.66
C GLU A 257 -30.62 11.03 -8.98
N THR A 258 -31.20 11.65 -10.01
CA THR A 258 -32.57 11.34 -10.50
C THR A 258 -32.65 9.91 -11.04
N LEU A 259 -31.61 9.47 -11.75
CA LEU A 259 -31.51 8.06 -12.18
C LEU A 259 -31.55 7.12 -10.97
N LEU A 260 -30.73 7.34 -9.95
CA LEU A 260 -30.63 6.44 -8.79
C LEU A 260 -31.92 6.37 -7.94
N ARG A 261 -32.72 7.45 -7.94
CA ARG A 261 -34.05 7.49 -7.30
C ARG A 261 -35.12 6.71 -8.07
N THR A 262 -34.99 6.63 -9.39
CA THR A 262 -35.96 5.95 -10.28
C THR A 262 -35.48 4.61 -10.81
N ALA A 263 -34.24 4.23 -10.50
CA ALA A 263 -33.61 3.01 -10.97
C ALA A 263 -34.13 1.79 -10.20
N SER A 264 -34.22 0.66 -10.90
CA SER A 264 -34.51 -0.63 -10.27
C SER A 264 -33.28 -1.18 -9.55
N TYR A 265 -33.52 -1.87 -8.43
CA TYR A 265 -32.55 -2.64 -7.66
C TYR A 265 -33.07 -4.08 -7.49
N PRO A 266 -33.10 -4.87 -8.58
CA PRO A 266 -33.81 -6.15 -8.59
C PRO A 266 -33.11 -7.25 -7.80
N TRP A 267 -31.85 -7.02 -7.39
CA TRP A 267 -31.04 -8.01 -6.69
C TRP A 267 -30.75 -7.58 -5.26
N GLU A 268 -30.63 -8.54 -4.35
CA GLU A 268 -30.20 -8.30 -2.98
C GLU A 268 -28.95 -9.13 -2.65
N ILE A 269 -28.04 -8.55 -1.87
CA ILE A 269 -26.94 -9.27 -1.24
C ILE A 269 -26.91 -9.04 0.26
N VAL A 270 -26.48 -10.08 0.97
CA VAL A 270 -26.22 -10.03 2.40
C VAL A 270 -24.72 -9.93 2.64
N LYS A 271 -24.31 -8.97 3.46
CA LYS A 271 -22.91 -8.80 3.92
C LYS A 271 -22.87 -8.72 5.42
N TRP A 272 -21.78 -9.22 6.00
CA TRP A 272 -21.48 -9.04 7.41
C TRP A 272 -20.53 -7.86 7.58
N VAL A 273 -20.99 -6.79 8.23
CA VAL A 273 -20.18 -5.59 8.53
C VAL A 273 -20.16 -5.40 10.03
N LYS A 274 -18.96 -5.41 10.65
CA LYS A 274 -18.79 -5.29 12.12
C LYS A 274 -19.70 -6.24 12.92
N LYS A 275 -19.80 -7.51 12.48
CA LYS A 275 -20.66 -8.56 13.06
C LYS A 275 -22.18 -8.28 12.98
N LYS A 276 -22.60 -7.32 12.16
CA LYS A 276 -24.01 -7.10 11.84
C LYS A 276 -24.29 -7.54 10.41
N GLU A 277 -25.42 -8.20 10.22
CA GLU A 277 -25.94 -8.47 8.89
C GLU A 277 -26.41 -7.15 8.26
N VAL A 278 -26.00 -6.92 7.02
CA VAL A 278 -26.37 -5.76 6.22
C VAL A 278 -26.88 -6.26 4.88
N ARG A 279 -28.13 -5.94 4.56
CA ARG A 279 -28.74 -6.19 3.27
C ARG A 279 -28.54 -4.99 2.36
N LEU A 280 -28.06 -5.26 1.14
CA LEU A 280 -27.83 -4.26 0.12
C LEU A 280 -28.57 -4.69 -1.14
N LYS A 281 -29.46 -3.83 -1.61
CA LYS A 281 -30.04 -3.94 -2.93
C LYS A 281 -29.02 -3.47 -3.97
N VAL A 282 -28.99 -4.10 -5.14
CA VAL A 282 -27.99 -3.88 -6.18
C VAL A 282 -28.67 -3.69 -7.53
N GLY A 283 -28.26 -2.65 -8.24
CA GLY A 283 -28.58 -2.44 -9.65
C GLY A 283 -27.31 -2.15 -10.45
N PHE A 284 -27.42 -2.28 -11.77
CA PHE A 284 -26.35 -1.92 -12.69
C PHE A 284 -26.91 -1.53 -14.05
N CYS A 285 -26.23 -0.65 -14.75
CA CYS A 285 -26.63 -0.22 -16.09
C CYS A 285 -25.42 0.27 -16.89
N ALA A 286 -25.54 0.24 -18.22
CA ALA A 286 -24.55 0.86 -19.09
C ALA A 286 -24.82 2.36 -19.21
N VAL A 287 -23.77 3.17 -19.20
CA VAL A 287 -23.85 4.63 -19.32
C VAL A 287 -22.73 5.19 -20.20
N LYS A 288 -22.93 6.42 -20.68
CA LYS A 288 -21.85 7.31 -21.10
C LYS A 288 -21.81 8.52 -20.18
N ILE A 289 -20.64 9.12 -20.02
CA ILE A 289 -20.53 10.46 -19.43
C ILE A 289 -20.58 11.45 -20.59
N PRO A 290 -21.47 12.45 -20.58
CA PRO A 290 -21.56 13.43 -21.65
C PRO A 290 -20.20 14.04 -22.02
N GLY A 291 -19.88 13.99 -23.30
CA GLY A 291 -18.59 14.43 -23.84
C GLY A 291 -17.40 13.51 -23.56
N LEU A 292 -17.61 12.29 -23.05
CA LEU A 292 -16.66 11.18 -23.15
C LEU A 292 -17.24 10.14 -24.11
N GLY A 293 -16.49 9.76 -25.15
CA GLY A 293 -16.98 8.85 -26.19
C GLY A 293 -17.08 7.37 -25.78
N HIS A 294 -16.57 7.02 -24.59
CA HIS A 294 -16.46 5.63 -24.16
C HIS A 294 -17.68 5.16 -23.37
N ARG A 295 -18.16 3.95 -23.70
CA ARG A 295 -19.18 3.25 -22.92
C ARG A 295 -18.59 2.79 -21.58
N LEU A 296 -19.32 3.06 -20.51
CA LEU A 296 -19.00 2.69 -19.13
C LEU A 296 -20.19 1.96 -18.50
N TRP A 297 -20.00 1.51 -17.27
CA TRP A 297 -20.99 0.79 -16.49
C TRP A 297 -21.08 1.38 -15.09
N LEU A 298 -22.31 1.52 -14.60
CA LEU A 298 -22.61 1.80 -13.22
C LEU A 298 -22.97 0.52 -12.49
N VAL A 299 -22.43 0.35 -11.30
CA VAL A 299 -22.92 -0.59 -10.30
C VAL A 299 -23.26 0.20 -9.06
N TYR A 300 -24.51 0.18 -8.66
CA TYR A 300 -25.02 1.01 -7.58
C TYR A 300 -25.77 0.17 -6.53
N THR A 301 -25.69 0.59 -5.27
CA THR A 301 -26.25 -0.16 -4.15
C THR A 301 -27.03 0.74 -3.19
N GLN A 302 -28.10 0.22 -2.61
CA GLN A 302 -28.94 0.91 -1.62
C GLN A 302 -29.23 -0.01 -0.43
N GLY A 303 -29.29 0.50 0.81
CA GLY A 303 -29.68 -0.30 1.98
C GLY A 303 -28.93 0.05 3.28
N GLY A 304 -28.96 -0.88 4.25
CA GLY A 304 -28.54 -0.65 5.64
C GLY A 304 -27.04 -0.48 5.91
N GLY A 305 -26.26 -0.03 4.91
CA GLY A 305 -24.80 0.10 4.97
C GLY A 305 -24.25 1.21 4.09
N GLU A 306 -22.97 1.13 3.76
CA GLU A 306 -22.34 2.14 2.88
C GLU A 306 -22.81 1.95 1.43
N GLU A 307 -23.49 2.96 0.90
CA GLU A 307 -23.93 3.00 -0.48
C GLU A 307 -22.76 3.30 -1.43
N PHE A 308 -22.68 2.49 -2.48
CA PHE A 308 -21.70 2.65 -3.54
C PHE A 308 -22.38 3.05 -4.84
N ILE A 309 -21.75 3.99 -5.54
CA ILE A 309 -21.99 4.26 -6.96
C ILE A 309 -20.63 4.05 -7.62
N LEU A 310 -20.46 2.92 -8.30
CA LEU A 310 -19.20 2.50 -8.90
C LEU A 310 -19.28 2.64 -10.41
N LEU A 311 -18.40 3.46 -10.97
CA LEU A 311 -18.19 3.61 -12.40
C LEU A 311 -17.03 2.72 -12.85
N THR A 312 -17.22 1.96 -13.92
CA THR A 312 -16.19 1.05 -14.44
C THR A 312 -16.27 0.91 -15.96
N ASN A 313 -15.14 0.61 -16.59
CA ASN A 313 -15.08 0.16 -17.98
C ASN A 313 -15.08 -1.38 -18.10
N LEU A 314 -15.23 -2.12 -17.00
CA LEU A 314 -15.47 -3.56 -17.03
C LEU A 314 -16.91 -3.85 -17.46
N PRO A 315 -17.18 -4.79 -18.38
CA PRO A 315 -18.53 -5.15 -18.77
C PRO A 315 -19.37 -5.70 -17.60
N VAL A 316 -20.58 -5.16 -17.41
CA VAL A 316 -21.51 -5.58 -16.34
C VAL A 316 -22.88 -5.94 -16.93
N ARG A 317 -22.97 -7.04 -17.67
CA ARG A 317 -24.22 -7.50 -18.31
C ARG A 317 -25.13 -8.33 -17.42
N LYS A 318 -24.61 -8.83 -16.30
CA LYS A 318 -25.32 -9.74 -15.41
C LYS A 318 -24.93 -9.49 -13.96
N PHE A 319 -25.80 -9.91 -13.05
CA PHE A 319 -25.61 -9.71 -11.62
C PHE A 319 -24.28 -10.27 -11.09
N SER A 320 -23.83 -11.43 -11.58
CA SER A 320 -22.52 -11.99 -11.18
C SER A 320 -21.33 -11.08 -11.56
N ALA A 321 -21.42 -10.31 -12.65
CA ALA A 321 -20.42 -9.31 -13.00
C ALA A 321 -20.48 -8.09 -12.06
N ALA A 322 -21.68 -7.65 -11.67
CA ALA A 322 -21.85 -6.58 -10.69
C ALA A 322 -21.27 -6.98 -9.32
N LEU A 323 -21.51 -8.22 -8.89
CA LEU A 323 -20.90 -8.78 -7.68
C LEU A 323 -19.38 -8.81 -7.76
N ARG A 324 -18.81 -9.16 -8.92
CA ARG A 324 -17.36 -9.12 -9.13
C ARG A 324 -16.81 -7.70 -8.96
N VAL A 325 -17.47 -6.69 -9.52
CA VAL A 325 -17.08 -5.27 -9.38
C VAL A 325 -17.13 -4.86 -7.90
N LEU A 326 -18.22 -5.17 -7.18
CA LEU A 326 -18.34 -4.86 -5.75
C LEU A 326 -17.25 -5.54 -4.90
N ARG A 327 -16.95 -6.83 -5.18
CA ARG A 327 -15.87 -7.56 -4.48
C ARG A 327 -14.51 -6.97 -4.79
N LEU A 328 -14.24 -6.64 -6.05
CA LEU A 328 -12.98 -6.02 -6.46
C LEU A 328 -12.78 -4.67 -5.78
N TYR A 329 -13.81 -3.83 -5.76
CA TYR A 329 -13.75 -2.52 -5.12
C TYR A 329 -13.46 -2.60 -3.61
N GLY A 330 -13.91 -3.67 -2.94
CA GLY A 330 -13.55 -3.94 -1.54
C GLY A 330 -12.03 -4.01 -1.29
N TRP A 331 -11.23 -4.41 -2.29
CA TRP A 331 -9.77 -4.43 -2.19
C TRP A 331 -9.10 -3.07 -2.26
N ARG A 332 -9.82 -2.00 -2.61
CA ARG A 332 -9.30 -0.63 -2.61
C ARG A 332 -8.68 -0.29 -1.25
N TRP A 333 -9.32 -0.69 -0.15
CA TRP A 333 -8.85 -0.49 1.23
C TRP A 333 -7.43 -1.01 1.50
N GLY A 334 -6.89 -1.90 0.65
CA GLY A 334 -5.52 -2.36 0.76
C GLY A 334 -4.49 -1.22 0.71
N VAL A 335 -4.76 -0.13 -0.02
CA VAL A 335 -3.84 1.02 -0.05
C VAL A 335 -3.81 1.78 1.28
N GLU A 336 -4.93 1.84 2.00
CA GLU A 336 -5.01 2.42 3.34
C GLU A 336 -4.27 1.55 4.36
N GLU A 337 -4.35 0.22 4.21
CA GLU A 337 -3.55 -0.73 4.99
C GLU A 337 -2.05 -0.51 4.74
N LEU A 338 -1.63 -0.28 3.49
CA LEU A 338 -0.25 0.07 3.18
C LEU A 338 0.16 1.41 3.83
N PHE A 339 -0.65 2.48 3.74
CA PHE A 339 -0.36 3.73 4.45
C PHE A 339 -0.22 3.52 5.96
N ARG A 340 -1.10 2.71 6.55
CA ARG A 340 -1.05 2.35 7.98
C ARG A 340 0.26 1.63 8.30
N ASP A 341 0.61 0.59 7.56
CA ASP A 341 1.84 -0.17 7.77
C ASP A 341 3.08 0.74 7.66
N MET A 342 3.13 1.61 6.65
CA MET A 342 4.24 2.57 6.50
C MET A 342 4.36 3.48 7.73
N ASN A 343 3.24 3.91 8.30
CA ASN A 343 3.21 4.79 9.45
C ASN A 343 3.50 4.08 10.78
N GLU A 344 2.84 2.94 11.03
CA GLU A 344 2.85 2.21 12.31
C GLU A 344 4.00 1.20 12.39
N GLU A 345 4.26 0.47 11.31
CA GLU A 345 5.27 -0.60 11.28
C GLU A 345 6.68 -0.08 10.96
N LEU A 346 6.78 0.97 10.13
CA LEU A 346 8.06 1.55 9.69
C LEU A 346 8.29 2.98 10.21
N GLY A 347 7.35 3.55 10.97
CA GLY A 347 7.51 4.85 11.60
C GLY A 347 7.68 6.01 10.61
N PHE A 348 7.12 5.91 9.40
CA PHE A 348 7.45 6.82 8.30
C PHE A 348 6.98 8.26 8.55
N GLN A 349 5.95 8.50 9.38
CA GLN A 349 5.59 9.86 9.81
C GLN A 349 6.66 10.53 10.68
N LYS A 350 7.55 9.76 11.32
CA LYS A 350 8.53 10.23 12.30
C LYS A 350 9.92 10.50 11.71
N ILE A 351 10.08 10.44 10.38
CA ILE A 351 11.36 10.73 9.72
C ILE A 351 11.80 12.17 9.97
N MET A 352 13.11 12.43 9.85
CA MET A 352 13.70 13.77 10.04
C MET A 352 14.54 14.21 8.83
N VAL A 353 14.36 13.52 7.70
CA VAL A 353 14.99 13.85 6.43
C VAL A 353 14.30 15.08 5.85
N ARG A 354 15.08 16.04 5.34
CA ARG A 354 14.59 17.38 5.02
C ARG A 354 14.37 17.65 3.54
N THR A 355 15.08 16.99 2.63
CA THR A 355 14.88 17.25 1.19
C THR A 355 13.86 16.29 0.60
N LEU A 356 13.00 16.77 -0.29
CA LEU A 356 11.93 16.01 -0.92
C LEU A 356 12.49 14.81 -1.68
N ARG A 357 13.63 14.99 -2.35
CA ARG A 357 14.37 13.90 -2.99
C ARG A 357 14.82 12.83 -1.99
N SER A 358 15.42 13.23 -0.88
CA SER A 358 15.89 12.28 0.14
C SER A 358 14.72 11.58 0.84
N ILE A 359 13.58 12.26 1.01
CA ILE A 359 12.34 11.69 1.55
C ILE A 359 11.83 10.57 0.61
N ASN A 360 11.75 10.83 -0.69
CA ASN A 360 11.32 9.82 -1.67
C ASN A 360 12.31 8.66 -1.80
N LYS A 361 13.62 8.92 -1.70
CA LYS A 361 14.63 7.86 -1.65
C LYS A 361 14.50 6.97 -0.41
N LEU A 362 14.22 7.58 0.75
CA LEU A 362 13.94 6.82 1.97
C LEU A 362 12.62 6.05 1.87
N LEU A 363 11.62 6.58 1.15
CA LEU A 363 10.38 5.86 0.84
C LEU A 363 10.68 4.58 0.08
N GLU A 364 11.50 4.62 -0.98
CA GLU A 364 11.86 3.39 -1.71
C GLU A 364 12.59 2.37 -0.82
N ILE A 365 13.50 2.80 0.06
CA ILE A 365 14.14 1.89 1.03
C ILE A 365 13.08 1.24 1.95
N ALA A 366 12.08 2.00 2.40
CA ALA A 366 10.99 1.48 3.21
C ALA A 366 10.07 0.52 2.42
N LEU A 367 9.83 0.79 1.12
CA LEU A 367 9.08 -0.12 0.27
C LEU A 367 9.86 -1.42 -0.04
N LEU A 368 11.20 -1.36 -0.11
CA LEU A 368 12.05 -2.57 -0.20
C LEU A 368 11.91 -3.47 1.03
N VAL A 369 11.86 -2.89 2.24
CA VAL A 369 11.59 -3.62 3.48
C VAL A 369 10.25 -4.37 3.38
N TYR A 370 9.22 -3.69 2.87
CA TYR A 370 7.90 -4.27 2.69
C TYR A 370 7.90 -5.42 1.67
N ILE A 371 8.56 -5.26 0.53
CA ILE A 371 8.71 -6.30 -0.49
C ILE A 371 9.50 -7.50 0.03
N PHE A 372 10.54 -7.26 0.82
CA PHE A 372 11.29 -8.34 1.46
C PHE A 372 10.38 -9.14 2.42
N ALA A 373 9.64 -8.47 3.31
CA ALA A 373 8.70 -9.13 4.21
C ALA A 373 7.61 -9.90 3.45
N PHE A 374 7.09 -9.33 2.35
CA PHE A 374 6.16 -10.01 1.45
C PHE A 374 6.78 -11.27 0.81
N SER A 375 8.05 -11.21 0.41
CA SER A 375 8.75 -12.35 -0.20
C SER A 375 8.89 -13.53 0.76
N LEU A 376 9.05 -13.25 2.07
CA LEU A 376 9.07 -14.27 3.12
C LEU A 376 7.69 -14.89 3.30
N LEU A 377 6.64 -14.07 3.34
CA LEU A 377 5.27 -14.56 3.43
C LEU A 377 4.94 -15.49 2.24
N LYS A 378 5.44 -15.20 1.03
CA LYS A 378 5.24 -16.04 -0.17
C LYS A 378 5.69 -17.48 0.04
N LYS A 379 6.80 -17.70 0.75
CA LYS A 379 7.38 -19.01 0.99
C LYS A 379 6.98 -19.48 2.40
N MET A 380 5.88 -20.23 2.51
CA MET A 380 5.56 -20.89 3.78
C MET A 380 6.65 -21.91 4.09
N GLY A 381 7.39 -21.69 5.17
CA GLY A 381 8.49 -22.56 5.58
C GLY A 381 8.93 -22.27 7.02
N PRO A 382 9.89 -23.06 7.54
CA PRO A 382 10.27 -23.02 8.96
C PRO A 382 10.71 -21.62 9.43
N LEU A 383 11.45 -20.90 8.59
CA LEU A 383 11.89 -19.54 8.90
C LEU A 383 10.71 -18.57 9.07
N LEU A 384 9.70 -18.64 8.20
CA LEU A 384 8.53 -17.78 8.32
C LEU A 384 7.71 -18.13 9.58
N ALA A 385 7.54 -19.42 9.88
CA ALA A 385 6.84 -19.86 11.09
C ALA A 385 7.50 -19.30 12.35
N MET A 386 8.83 -19.45 12.47
CA MET A 386 9.62 -18.88 13.56
C MET A 386 9.46 -17.35 13.64
N LEU A 387 9.54 -16.62 12.52
CA LEU A 387 9.35 -15.17 12.51
C LEU A 387 7.94 -14.76 12.96
N LEU A 388 6.90 -15.50 12.57
CA LEU A 388 5.52 -15.21 12.98
C LEU A 388 5.32 -15.48 14.47
N GLU A 389 5.91 -16.56 15.01
CA GLU A 389 5.91 -16.87 16.44
C GLU A 389 6.61 -15.79 17.26
N LEU A 390 7.82 -15.38 16.87
CA LEU A 390 8.52 -14.22 17.45
C LEU A 390 7.68 -12.94 17.34
N GLY A 391 6.96 -12.79 16.22
CA GLY A 391 6.02 -11.71 15.98
C GLY A 391 4.76 -11.75 16.86
N GLY A 392 4.56 -12.80 17.64
CA GLY A 392 3.41 -12.99 18.53
C GLY A 392 2.18 -13.60 17.85
N LYS A 393 2.38 -14.55 16.93
CA LYS A 393 1.31 -15.43 16.44
C LYS A 393 0.86 -16.36 17.57
N LEU A 394 -0.46 -16.42 17.82
CA LEU A 394 -1.03 -17.17 18.95
C LEU A 394 -1.76 -18.46 18.53
N GLY A 395 -2.02 -18.66 17.23
CA GLY A 395 -2.76 -19.81 16.71
C GLY A 395 -4.29 -19.67 16.85
N LEU A 396 -4.80 -18.43 16.92
CA LEU A 396 -6.23 -18.19 17.14
C LEU A 396 -7.06 -18.57 15.90
N LYS A 397 -8.02 -19.48 16.06
CA LYS A 397 -8.96 -19.87 15.01
C LYS A 397 -9.75 -18.64 14.50
N GLY A 398 -9.81 -18.47 13.18
CA GLY A 398 -10.63 -17.44 12.52
C GLY A 398 -10.00 -16.05 12.37
N LYS A 399 -8.74 -15.83 12.80
CA LYS A 399 -8.00 -14.59 12.52
C LYS A 399 -6.82 -14.87 11.59
N SER A 400 -6.66 -14.05 10.55
CA SER A 400 -5.43 -14.06 9.74
C SER A 400 -4.28 -13.54 10.59
N GLU A 401 -3.42 -14.42 11.09
CA GLU A 401 -2.24 -14.03 11.86
C GLU A 401 -0.97 -13.87 11.02
N ASP A 402 -0.97 -14.38 9.79
CA ASP A 402 0.16 -14.32 8.86
C ASP A 402 0.24 -12.93 8.18
N THR A 403 0.50 -11.90 8.98
CA THR A 403 0.51 -10.50 8.55
C THR A 403 1.92 -9.96 8.34
N ILE A 404 2.04 -8.89 7.55
CA ILE A 404 3.31 -8.18 7.34
C ILE A 404 3.79 -7.58 8.66
N GLY A 405 2.91 -6.98 9.47
CA GLY A 405 3.30 -6.43 10.76
C GLY A 405 3.89 -7.46 11.72
N ARG A 406 3.31 -8.67 11.81
CA ARG A 406 3.92 -9.76 12.62
C ARG A 406 5.25 -10.21 12.04
N THR A 407 5.34 -10.34 10.72
CA THR A 407 6.61 -10.70 10.05
C THR A 407 7.71 -9.67 10.34
N LEU A 408 7.40 -8.37 10.23
CA LEU A 408 8.33 -7.27 10.54
C LEU A 408 8.70 -7.25 12.02
N LYS A 409 7.76 -7.53 12.93
CA LYS A 409 8.05 -7.68 14.37
C LYS A 409 9.01 -8.83 14.64
N GLY A 410 8.78 -9.99 14.04
CA GLY A 410 9.68 -11.15 14.15
C GLY A 410 11.07 -10.85 13.64
N LEU A 411 11.17 -10.24 12.45
CA LEU A 411 12.45 -9.81 11.86
C LEU A 411 13.19 -8.83 12.78
N SER A 412 12.47 -7.86 13.34
CA SER A 412 13.06 -6.87 14.25
C SER A 412 13.65 -7.53 15.50
N LEU A 413 12.89 -8.43 16.14
CA LEU A 413 13.36 -9.14 17.34
C LEU A 413 14.57 -10.02 17.05
N LEU A 414 14.52 -10.77 15.95
CA LEU A 414 15.62 -11.64 15.52
C LEU A 414 16.90 -10.82 15.25
N PHE A 415 16.83 -9.74 14.47
CA PHE A 415 18.00 -8.89 14.22
C PHE A 415 18.54 -8.22 15.49
N ILE A 416 17.68 -7.81 16.43
CA ILE A 416 18.10 -7.23 17.70
C ILE A 416 18.83 -8.27 18.57
N GLN A 417 18.36 -9.51 18.59
CA GLN A 417 19.01 -10.61 19.34
C GLN A 417 20.38 -10.94 18.76
N CYS A 418 20.48 -11.06 17.43
CA CYS A 418 21.75 -11.33 16.76
C CYS A 418 22.77 -10.20 16.95
N ALA A 419 22.33 -8.93 16.99
CA ALA A 419 23.23 -7.79 17.24
C ALA A 419 23.75 -7.71 18.69
N ARG A 420 23.15 -8.46 19.64
CA ARG A 420 23.58 -8.54 21.04
C ARG A 420 24.44 -9.78 21.33
N SER A 421 24.66 -10.63 20.32
CA SER A 421 25.54 -11.78 20.45
C SER A 421 26.98 -11.33 20.20
N PRO A 422 27.92 -11.64 21.11
CA PRO A 422 29.31 -11.19 21.03
C PRO A 422 30.01 -11.62 19.75
#